data_AF-A0A354IAP8-F1
#
_entry.id   AF-A0A354IAP8-F1
#
_cell.length_a   1.000
_cell.length_b   1.000
_cell.length_c   1.000
_cell.angle_alpha   90.00
_cell.angle_beta   90.00
_cell.angle_gamma   90.00
#
_symmetry.space_group_name_H-M   'P 1'
#
loop_
_entity.id
_entity.type
_entity.pdbx_description
1 polymer ?
#
loop_
_entity_poly.entity_id
_entity_poly.type
_entity_poly.pdbx_seq_one_letter_code
_entity_poly.pdbx_strand_id
1 'polypeptide(L)' 'MEHKLEFIVYCIEEYKEANHMTGKAIINLFEEYQVIEYIYNYYEALHTTGKQYILNDIRDYITTCQTGNRS' A
#
# COMPACT_ATOMS: atom_id res chain seq x y z
N MET A 1 -13.95 -3.22 13.20
CA MET A 1 -13.70 -2.69 11.83
C MET A 1 -12.73 -1.50 11.84
N GLU A 2 -12.61 -0.75 12.95
CA GLU A 2 -11.78 0.46 13.03
C GLU A 2 -10.28 0.22 12.77
N HIS A 3 -9.71 -0.88 13.26
CA HIS A 3 -8.27 -1.16 13.13
C HIS A 3 -7.77 -1.32 11.68
N LYS A 4 -8.65 -1.75 10.76
CA LYS A 4 -8.27 -1.88 9.34
C LYS A 4 -8.08 -0.53 8.68
N LEU A 5 -8.96 0.43 8.99
CA LEU A 5 -8.89 1.78 8.42
C LEU A 5 -7.68 2.53 8.96
N GLU A 6 -7.44 2.43 10.28
CA GLU A 6 -6.24 3.00 10.92
C GLU A 6 -4.96 2.45 10.30
N PHE A 7 -4.93 1.15 10.01
CA PHE A 7 -3.78 0.51 9.36
C PHE A 7 -3.59 0.93 7.91
N ILE A 8 -4.67 1.09 7.14
CA ILE A 8 -4.58 1.62 5.76
C ILE A 8 -4.00 3.03 5.77
N VAL A 9 -4.48 3.91 6.67
CA VAL A 9 -3.95 5.28 6.81
C VAL A 9 -2.48 5.24 7.20
N TYR A 10 -2.09 4.36 8.13
CA TYR A 10 -0.71 4.14 8.51
C TYR A 10 0.16 3.72 7.30
N CYS A 11 -0.26 2.72 6.52
CA CYS A 11 0.47 2.29 5.32
C CYS A 11 0.63 3.40 4.29
N ILE A 12 -0.39 4.25 4.09
CA ILE A 12 -0.35 5.39 3.18
C ILE A 12 0.69 6.42 3.65
N GLU A 13 0.63 6.85 4.92
CA GLU A 13 1.59 7.83 5.44
C GLU A 13 3.03 7.30 5.40
N GLU A 14 3.22 6.04 5.77
CA GLU A 14 4.52 5.37 5.75
C GLU A 14 5.11 5.27 4.34
N TYR A 15 4.29 4.89 3.36
CA TYR A 15 4.72 4.80 1.97
C TYR A 15 4.97 6.19 1.36
N LYS A 16 4.19 7.19 1.77
CA LYS A 16 4.37 8.59 1.37
C LYS A 16 5.70 9.15 1.86
N GLU A 17 6.02 8.95 3.13
CA GLU A 17 7.30 9.36 3.71
C GLU A 17 8.47 8.63 3.05
N ALA A 18 8.37 7.31 2.87
CA ALA A 18 9.43 6.48 2.27
C ALA A 18 9.74 6.83 0.81
N ASN A 19 8.75 7.33 0.04
CA ASN A 19 8.92 7.68 -1.37
C ASN A 19 8.90 9.20 -1.62
N HIS A 20 8.89 10.03 -0.56
CA HIS A 20 8.81 11.49 -0.64
C HIS A 20 7.70 12.00 -1.57
N MET A 21 6.53 11.36 -1.52
CA MET A 21 5.40 11.68 -2.39
C MET A 21 4.48 12.74 -1.78
N THR A 22 3.72 13.43 -2.62
CA THR A 22 2.62 14.28 -2.14
C THR A 22 1.39 13.43 -1.82
N GLY A 23 0.54 13.89 -0.89
CA GLY A 23 -0.70 13.18 -0.53
C GLY A 23 -1.59 12.87 -1.74
N LYS A 24 -1.67 13.79 -2.71
CA LYS A 24 -2.43 13.58 -3.94
C LYS A 24 -1.80 12.49 -4.83
N ALA A 25 -0.47 12.48 -4.97
CA ALA A 25 0.21 11.51 -5.82
C ALA A 25 0.07 10.08 -5.27
N ILE A 26 0.17 9.90 -3.95
CA ILE A 26 0.02 8.57 -3.35
C ILE A 26 -1.42 8.05 -3.40
N ILE A 27 -2.42 8.91 -3.15
CA ILE A 27 -3.83 8.52 -3.25
C ILE A 27 -4.15 8.09 -4.68
N ASN A 28 -3.76 8.88 -5.68
CA ASN A 28 -3.93 8.51 -7.09
C ASN A 28 -3.29 7.15 -7.41
N LEU A 29 -2.06 6.90 -6.93
CA LEU A 29 -1.36 5.64 -7.13
C LEU A 29 -2.11 4.47 -6.47
N PHE A 30 -2.56 4.65 -5.23
CA PHE A 30 -3.24 3.61 -4.47
C PHE A 30 -4.62 3.28 -5.05
N GLU A 31 -5.32 4.28 -5.60
CA GLU A 31 -6.56 4.09 -6.35
C GLU A 31 -6.32 3.40 -7.70
N GLU A 32 -5.31 3.84 -8.47
CA GLU A 32 -4.97 3.28 -9.79
C GLU A 32 -4.66 1.77 -9.71
N TYR A 33 -3.90 1.37 -8.69
CA TYR A 33 -3.49 -0.02 -8.51
C TYR A 33 -4.36 -0.80 -7.50
N GLN A 34 -5.47 -0.23 -7.01
CA GLN A 34 -6.37 -0.87 -6.02
C GLN A 34 -5.63 -1.39 -4.77
N VAL A 35 -4.58 -0.67 -4.35
CA VAL A 35 -3.71 -1.04 -3.22
C VAL A 35 -4.49 -1.02 -1.90
N ILE A 36 -5.50 -0.16 -1.78
CA ILE A 36 -6.35 -0.07 -0.59
C ILE A 36 -7.11 -1.38 -0.35
N GLU A 37 -7.69 -1.97 -1.41
CA GLU A 37 -8.36 -3.27 -1.31
C GLU A 37 -7.38 -4.39 -0.99
N TYR A 38 -6.18 -4.34 -1.58
CA TYR A 38 -5.11 -5.27 -1.25
C TYR A 38 -4.78 -5.23 0.25
N ILE A 39 -4.46 -4.06 0.81
CA ILE A 39 -4.15 -3.90 2.23
C ILE A 39 -5.33 -4.35 3.12
N TYR A 40 -6.56 -4.05 2.71
CA TYR A 40 -7.76 -4.44 3.46
C TYR A 40 -7.96 -5.97 3.52
N ASN A 41 -7.69 -6.66 2.41
CA ASN A 41 -7.80 -8.11 2.28
C ASN A 41 -6.66 -8.84 3.00
N TYR A 42 -5.44 -8.30 2.94
CA TYR A 42 -4.24 -8.90 3.57
C TYR A 42 -3.95 -8.35 4.97
N TYR A 43 -4.85 -7.55 5.55
CA TYR A 43 -4.69 -6.96 6.88
C TYR A 43 -4.28 -7.98 7.94
N GLU A 44 -4.93 -9.15 7.98
CA GLU A 44 -4.66 -10.18 9.00
C GLU A 44 -3.22 -10.74 8.92
N ALA A 45 -2.61 -10.76 7.74
CA ALA A 45 -1.21 -11.13 7.59
C ALA A 45 -0.30 -9.93 7.88
N LEU A 46 -0.56 -8.80 7.24
CA LEU A 46 0.30 -7.61 7.28
C LEU A 46 0.42 -7.00 8.67
N HIS A 47 -0.66 -6.95 9.47
CA HIS A 47 -0.65 -6.33 10.80
C HIS A 47 0.25 -7.06 11.82
N THR A 48 0.64 -8.30 11.55
CA THR A 48 1.57 -9.08 12.39
C THR A 48 3.03 -8.94 11.96
N THR A 49 3.28 -8.31 10.81
CA THR A 49 4.62 -8.17 10.21
C THR A 49 5.23 -6.79 10.51
N GLY A 50 6.53 -6.67 10.27
CA GLY A 50 7.25 -5.41 10.45
C GLY A 50 6.92 -4.37 9.38
N LYS A 51 6.95 -3.09 9.76
CA LYS A 51 6.77 -1.91 8.87
C LYS A 51 7.51 -2.03 7.54
N GLN A 52 8.78 -2.45 7.57
CA GLN A 52 9.62 -2.52 6.38
C GLN A 52 9.19 -3.63 5.41
N TYR A 53 8.61 -4.71 5.95
CA TYR A 53 8.05 -5.80 5.13
C TYR A 53 6.79 -5.32 4.40
N ILE A 54 5.88 -4.66 5.13
CA ILE A 54 4.63 -4.11 4.58
C ILE A 54 4.93 -3.13 3.43
N LEU A 55 5.89 -2.22 3.61
CA LEU A 55 6.27 -1.25 2.59
C LEU A 55 6.88 -1.90 1.34
N ASN A 56 7.70 -2.93 1.52
CA ASN A 56 8.27 -3.67 0.40
C ASN A 56 7.20 -4.46 -0.35
N ASP A 57 6.29 -5.11 0.37
CA ASP A 57 5.19 -5.88 -0.19
C ASP A 57 4.24 -5.01 -1.03
N ILE A 58 3.86 -3.83 -0.52
CA ILE A 58 3.08 -2.84 -1.28
C ILE A 58 3.84 -2.37 -2.53
N ARG A 59 5.15 -2.11 -2.41
CA ARG A 59 5.98 -1.70 -3.55
C ARG A 59 6.04 -2.79 -4.63
N ASP A 60 6.22 -4.03 -4.21
CA ASP A 60 6.30 -5.19 -5.10
C ASP A 60 4.95 -5.44 -5.79
N TYR A 61 3.84 -5.28 -5.07
CA TYR A 61 2.48 -5.34 -5.62
C TYR A 61 2.27 -4.28 -6.72
N ILE A 62 2.60 -3.01 -6.45
CA ILE A 62 2.48 -1.94 -7.45
C ILE A 62 3.37 -2.23 -8.66
N THR A 63 4.60 -2.71 -8.45
CA THR A 63 5.56 -3.03 -9.52
C THR A 63 5.07 -4.20 -10.39
N THR A 64 4.45 -5.22 -9.78
CA THR A 64 3.88 -6.35 -10.50
C THR A 64 2.65 -5.95 -11.32
N CYS A 65 1.78 -5.10 -10.77
CA CYS A 65 0.66 -4.52 -11.53
C CYS A 65 1.13 -3.62 -12.69
N GLN A 66 2.23 -2.89 -12.53
CA GLN A 66 2.84 -2.08 -13.58
C GLN A 66 3.45 -2.91 -14.71
N THR A 67 4.08 -4.04 -14.39
CA THR A 67 4.72 -4.92 -15.38
C THR A 67 3.73 -5.83 -16.10
N GLY A 68 2.63 -6.23 -15.44
CA GLY A 68 1.54 -7.00 -16.06
C GLY A 68 0.80 -6.27 -17.19
N ASN A 69 0.80 -4.93 -17.19
CA ASN A 69 0.17 -4.10 -18.23
C ASN A 69 1.06 -3.82 -19.46
N ARG A 70 2.27 -4.40 -19.54
CA ARG A 70 3.21 -4.25 -20.68
C ARG A 70 3.28 -5.48 -21.59
N SER A 71 2.34 -6.41 -21.50
CA SER A 71 2.29 -7.62 -22.35
C SER A 71 1.30 -7.46 -23.50
#